data_AF-A0A962J408-F1
#
_entry.id   AF-A0A962J408-F1
#
_cell.length_a   1.000
_cell.length_b   1.000
_cell.length_c   1.000
_cell.angle_alpha   90.00
_cell.angle_beta   90.00
_cell.angle_gamma   90.00
#
_symmetry.space_group_name_H-M   'P 1'
#
loop_
_entity.id
_entity.type
_entity.pdbx_description
1 polymer ?
#
loop_
_entity_poly.entity_id
_entity_poly.type
_entity_poly.pdbx_seq_one_letter_code
_entity_poly.pdbx_strand_id
1 'polypeptide(L)'
;MTQAQEIQDTQEQLNWHWRNSMRVVRFFSFDARAALPIPLLLVYARVSTIVLTIVFLVFFRFLEKKGLTFPAALRNFRAWIVGSDRPGWIGIYHRKFRDYG
;
A
#
# COMPACT_ATOMS: atom_id res chain seq x y z
N MET A 1 37.46 9.24 -0.82
CA MET A 1 36.03 9.42 -1.08
C MET A 1 35.83 10.87 -1.47
N THR A 2 34.97 11.18 -2.44
CA THR A 2 34.67 12.58 -2.81
C THR A 2 33.78 13.21 -1.74
N GLN A 3 33.88 14.51 -1.48
CA GLN A 3 33.05 15.20 -0.48
C GLN A 3 31.54 14.97 -0.70
N ALA A 4 31.13 14.79 -1.95
CA ALA A 4 29.75 14.45 -2.30
C ALA A 4 29.28 13.10 -1.73
N GLN A 5 30.18 12.11 -1.64
CA GLN A 5 29.87 10.79 -1.07
C GLN A 5 29.69 10.90 0.46
N GLU A 6 30.57 11.64 1.14
CA GLU A 6 30.49 11.83 2.59
C GLU A 6 29.19 12.53 3.03
N ILE A 7 28.73 13.51 2.24
CA ILE A 7 27.45 14.18 2.48
C ILE A 7 26.26 13.22 2.31
N GLN A 8 26.31 12.34 1.30
CA GLN A 8 25.27 11.34 1.05
C GLN A 8 25.19 10.32 2.18
N ASP A 9 26.34 9.78 2.60
CA ASP A 9 26.42 8.79 3.67
C ASP A 9 25.91 9.37 5.00
N THR A 10 26.25 10.63 5.29
CA THR A 10 25.76 11.33 6.47
C THR A 10 24.24 11.50 6.44
N GLN A 11 23.67 11.88 5.29
CA GLN A 11 22.20 11.95 5.15
C GLN A 11 21.53 10.58 5.26
N GLU A 12 22.15 9.52 4.76
CA GLU A 12 21.61 8.18 4.83
C GLU A 12 21.60 7.66 6.29
N GLN A 13 22.67 7.93 7.05
CA GLN A 13 22.72 7.65 8.48
C GLN A 13 21.63 8.39 9.28
N LEU A 14 21.38 9.66 8.96
CA LEU A 14 20.28 10.43 9.58
C LEU A 14 18.89 9.89 9.18
N ASN A 15 18.77 9.29 7.99
CA ASN A 15 17.56 8.63 7.52
C ASN A 15 17.38 7.21 8.09
N TRP A 16 18.36 6.65 8.80
CA TRP A 16 18.21 5.35 9.46
C TRP A 16 17.34 5.47 10.72
N HIS A 17 16.04 5.38 10.49
CA HIS A 17 15.05 5.36 11.56
C HIS A 17 14.21 4.08 11.43
N TRP A 18 14.01 3.37 12.54
CA TRP A 18 13.23 2.13 12.58
C TRP A 18 11.82 2.28 11.97
N ARG A 19 11.24 3.50 12.01
CA ARG A 19 9.98 3.89 11.36
C ARG A 19 10.00 3.75 9.83
N ASN A 20 11.14 3.89 9.18
CA ASN A 20 11.25 3.84 7.72
C ASN A 20 11.06 2.43 7.15
N SER A 21 11.08 1.39 8.00
CA SER A 21 10.73 0.01 7.63
C SER A 21 9.30 -0.16 7.11
N MET A 22 8.40 0.78 7.40
CA MET A 22 6.99 0.73 6.99
C MET A 22 6.72 1.38 5.61
N ARG A 23 7.72 2.00 4.97
CA ARG A 23 7.52 2.65 3.67
C ARG A 23 7.28 1.59 2.59
N VAL A 24 6.26 1.83 1.77
CA VAL A 24 5.96 0.92 0.64
C VAL A 24 7.10 0.96 -0.38
N VAL A 25 7.46 -0.22 -0.89
CA VAL A 25 8.43 -0.34 -1.98
C VAL A 25 7.83 0.31 -3.23
N ARG A 26 8.58 1.24 -3.85
CA ARG A 26 8.14 1.97 -5.03
C ARG A 26 8.88 1.45 -6.26
N PHE A 27 8.14 1.25 -7.35
CA PHE A 27 8.70 1.04 -8.67
C PHE A 27 8.50 2.32 -9.47
N PHE A 28 9.59 3.08 -9.64
CA PHE A 28 9.56 4.47 -10.13
C PHE A 28 8.61 5.34 -9.30
N SER A 29 7.51 5.80 -9.90
CA SER A 29 6.50 6.64 -9.25
C SER A 29 5.33 5.84 -8.66
N PHE A 30 5.20 4.56 -9.00
CA PHE A 30 4.08 3.70 -8.62
C PHE A 30 4.46 2.76 -7.47
N ASP A 31 3.47 2.23 -6.75
CA ASP A 31 3.65 1.07 -5.86
C ASP A 31 4.28 -0.10 -6.66
N ALA A 32 5.28 -0.77 -6.09
CA ALA A 32 5.95 -1.88 -6.76
C ALA A 32 4.99 -3.02 -7.16
N ARG A 33 3.87 -3.18 -6.45
CA ARG A 33 2.84 -4.18 -6.77
C ARG A 33 2.07 -3.86 -8.05
N ALA A 34 2.03 -2.58 -8.44
CA ALA A 34 1.41 -2.15 -9.69
C ALA A 34 2.18 -2.66 -10.92
N ALA A 35 3.46 -3.03 -10.76
CA ALA A 35 4.32 -3.55 -11.82
C ALA A 35 4.08 -5.04 -12.14
N LEU A 36 3.18 -5.73 -11.42
CA LEU A 36 2.88 -7.16 -11.63
C LEU A 36 2.64 -7.60 -13.08
N PRO A 37 1.89 -6.86 -13.93
CA PRO A 37 1.66 -7.26 -15.31
C PRO A 37 2.79 -6.90 -16.27
N ILE A 38 3.77 -6.09 -15.85
CA ILE A 38 4.89 -5.66 -16.70
C ILE A 38 5.77 -6.86 -17.15
N PRO A 39 6.20 -7.78 -16.27
CA PRO A 39 6.88 -9.00 -16.69
C PRO A 39 6.06 -9.86 -17.65
N LEU A 40 4.74 -9.93 -17.45
CA LEU A 40 3.85 -10.69 -18.34
C LEU A 40 3.80 -10.07 -19.74
N LEU A 41 3.74 -8.74 -19.82
CA LEU A 41 3.80 -8.02 -21.09
C LEU A 41 5.14 -8.23 -21.81
N LEU A 42 6.26 -8.23 -21.07
CA LEU A 42 7.60 -8.47 -21.62
C LEU A 42 7.74 -9.86 -22.26
N VAL A 43 7.20 -10.90 -21.62
CA VAL A 43 7.26 -12.28 -22.15
C VAL A 43 6.22 -12.50 -23.24
N TYR A 44 5.05 -11.85 -23.13
CA TYR A 44 3.92 -12.07 -24.01
C TYR A 44 3.25 -10.75 -24.40
N ALA A 45 3.83 -10.09 -25.40
CA ALA A 45 3.34 -8.82 -25.92
C ALA A 45 2.17 -9.06 -26.90
N ARG A 46 0.95 -9.13 -26.38
CA ARG A 46 -0.30 -9.11 -27.16
C ARG A 46 -1.12 -7.89 -26.78
N VAL A 47 -2.03 -7.47 -27.65
CA VAL A 47 -2.95 -6.36 -27.37
C VAL A 47 -3.70 -6.59 -26.05
N SER A 48 -4.07 -7.83 -25.74
CA SER A 48 -4.71 -8.19 -24.47
C SER A 48 -3.83 -7.89 -23.24
N THR A 49 -2.54 -8.22 -23.26
CA THR A 49 -1.64 -7.97 -22.12
C THR A 49 -1.23 -6.50 -22.02
N ILE A 50 -1.20 -5.78 -23.14
CA ILE A 50 -1.02 -4.32 -23.16
C ILE A 50 -2.22 -3.65 -22.47
N VAL A 51 -3.45 -4.00 -22.89
CA VAL A 51 -4.68 -3.47 -22.27
C VAL A 51 -4.74 -3.82 -20.78
N LEU A 52 -4.42 -5.07 -20.42
CA LEU A 52 -4.38 -5.52 -19.03
C LEU A 52 -3.40 -4.66 -18.21
N THR A 53 -2.18 -4.45 -18.69
CA THR A 53 -1.15 -3.64 -18.02
C THR A 53 -1.62 -2.21 -17.81
N ILE A 54 -2.21 -1.58 -18.84
CA ILE A 54 -2.71 -0.20 -18.75
C ILE A 54 -3.82 -0.10 -17.71
N VAL A 55 -4.82 -0.99 -17.75
CA VAL A 55 -5.92 -1.01 -16.78
C VAL A 55 -5.39 -1.18 -15.36
N PHE A 56 -4.43 -2.07 -15.15
CA PHE A 56 -3.83 -2.32 -13.84
C PHE A 56 -3.10 -1.09 -13.30
N LEU A 57 -2.28 -0.42 -14.13
CA LEU A 57 -1.57 0.79 -13.73
C LEU A 57 -2.54 1.93 -13.41
N VAL A 58 -3.60 2.11 -14.20
CA VAL A 58 -4.63 3.13 -13.96
C VAL A 58 -5.38 2.85 -12.65
N PHE A 59 -5.73 1.59 -12.38
CA PHE A 59 -6.38 1.19 -11.14
C PHE A 59 -5.51 1.51 -9.92
N PHE A 60 -4.23 1.14 -9.93
CA PHE A 60 -3.31 1.46 -8.83
C PHE A 60 -3.10 2.97 -8.69
N ARG A 61 -3.04 3.71 -9.80
CA ARG A 61 -2.94 5.17 -9.77
C ARG A 61 -4.16 5.81 -9.11
N PHE A 62 -5.35 5.25 -9.35
CA PHE A 62 -6.57 5.69 -8.69
C PHE A 62 -6.53 5.43 -7.18
N LEU A 63 -6.05 4.26 -6.74
CA LEU A 63 -5.87 3.96 -5.32
C LEU A 63 -4.84 4.87 -4.64
N GLU A 64 -3.72 5.15 -5.30
CA GLU A 64 -2.70 6.08 -4.82
C GLU A 64 -3.26 7.49 -4.65
N LYS A 65 -4.08 7.98 -5.58
CA LYS A 65 -4.76 9.28 -5.46
C LYS A 65 -5.68 9.35 -4.24
N LYS A 66 -6.20 8.22 -3.78
CA LYS A 66 -6.99 8.11 -2.55
C LYS A 66 -6.13 7.97 -1.28
N GLY A 67 -4.81 7.93 -1.40
CA GLY A 67 -3.88 7.71 -0.29
C GLY A 67 -3.88 6.28 0.24
N LEU A 68 -4.43 5.32 -0.52
CA LEU A 68 -4.56 3.92 -0.10
C LEU A 68 -3.38 3.11 -0.64
N THR A 69 -2.68 2.39 0.24
CA THR A 69 -1.78 1.31 -0.16
C THR A 69 -2.60 0.08 -0.59
N PHE A 70 -2.05 -0.83 -1.39
CA PHE A 70 -2.80 -2.02 -1.82
C PHE A 70 -3.38 -2.86 -0.66
N PRO A 71 -2.63 -3.16 0.43
CA PRO A 71 -3.21 -3.83 1.60
C PRO A 71 -4.34 -3.04 2.26
N ALA A 72 -4.22 -1.71 2.34
CA ALA A 72 -5.25 -0.85 2.91
C ALA A 72 -6.51 -0.82 2.01
N ALA A 73 -6.32 -0.75 0.69
CA ALA A 73 -7.39 -0.83 -0.28
C ALA A 73 -8.14 -2.16 -0.18
N LEU A 74 -7.43 -3.29 -0.03
CA LEU A 74 -8.05 -4.60 0.15
C LEU A 74 -8.83 -4.70 1.47
N ARG A 75 -8.30 -4.14 2.57
CA ARG A 75 -9.03 -4.05 3.85
C ARG A 75 -10.30 -3.21 3.73
N ASN A 76 -10.22 -2.07 3.05
CA ASN A 76 -11.36 -1.21 2.80
C ASN A 76 -12.40 -1.90 1.91
N PHE A 77 -11.97 -2.57 0.85
CA PHE A 77 -12.82 -3.36 -0.03
C PHE A 77 -13.52 -4.50 0.73
N ARG A 78 -12.79 -5.21 1.59
CA ARG A 78 -13.39 -6.24 2.45
C ARG A 78 -14.41 -5.64 3.42
N ALA A 79 -14.08 -4.53 4.07
CA ALA A 79 -14.99 -3.85 4.99
C ALA A 79 -16.25 -3.33 4.26
N TRP A 80 -16.10 -2.92 3.00
CA TRP A 80 -17.20 -2.53 2.13
C TRP A 80 -18.11 -3.70 1.75
N ILE A 81 -17.54 -4.88 1.42
CA ILE A 81 -18.32 -6.11 1.15
C ILE A 81 -19.12 -6.57 2.38
N VAL A 82 -18.47 -6.60 3.55
CA VAL A 82 -19.10 -7.04 4.80
C VAL A 82 -20.16 -6.03 5.28
N GLY A 83 -20.02 -4.77 4.89
CA GLY A 83 -20.92 -3.70 5.29
C GLY A 83 -20.71 -3.24 6.74
N SER A 84 -21.77 -2.68 7.31
CA SER A 84 -21.79 -2.10 8.66
C SER A 84 -21.90 -3.15 9.77
N ASP A 85 -22.29 -4.39 9.43
CA ASP A 85 -22.41 -5.44 10.43
C ASP A 85 -21.00 -5.86 10.91
N ARG A 86 -20.83 -5.78 12.23
CA ARG A 86 -19.58 -6.06 12.93
C ARG A 86 -19.94 -7.00 14.08
N PRO A 87 -20.22 -8.29 13.82
CA PRO A 87 -20.72 -9.21 14.85
C PRO A 87 -19.76 -9.36 16.04
N GLY A 88 -18.45 -9.14 15.84
CA GLY A 88 -17.46 -9.09 16.92
C GLY A 88 -17.63 -7.90 17.89
N TRP A 89 -18.47 -6.92 17.59
CA TRP A 89 -18.75 -5.78 18.48
C TRP A 89 -19.84 -6.07 19.52
N ILE A 90 -20.59 -7.19 19.42
CA ILE A 90 -21.58 -7.60 20.45
C ILE A 90 -20.95 -7.62 21.85
N GLY A 91 -19.70 -8.10 21.96
CA GLY A 91 -18.99 -8.13 23.24
C GLY A 91 -18.67 -6.75 23.83
N ILE A 92 -18.50 -5.72 23.00
CA ILE A 92 -18.25 -4.34 23.44
C ILE A 92 -19.52 -3.72 24.01
N TYR A 93 -20.68 -3.97 23.37
CA TYR A 93 -21.96 -3.44 23.87
C TYR A 93 -22.35 -4.00 25.25
N HIS A 94 -21.92 -5.24 25.56
CA HIS A 94 -22.21 -5.88 26.85
C HIS A 94 -21.19 -5.55 27.95
N ARG A 95 -19.95 -5.20 27.60
CA ARG A 95 -18.90 -4.84 28.56
C ARG A 95 -18.88 -3.33 28.79
N LYS A 96 -19.88 -2.81 29.52
CA LYS A 96 -19.83 -1.46 30.08
C LYS A 96 -19.19 -1.55 31.47
N PHE A 97 -18.08 -0.83 31.66
CA PHE A 97 -17.51 -0.61 32.98
C PHE A 97 -18.46 0.32 33.74
N ARG A 98 -19.43 -0.26 34.46
CA ARG A 98 -20.30 0.47 35.38
C ARG A 98 -19.56 0.56 36.70
N ASP A 99 -19.03 1.74 36.97
CA ASP A 99 -18.52 2.11 38.28
C ASP A 99 -19.70 2.54 39.16
N TYR A 100 -19.80 1.98 40.37
CA TYR A 100 -20.93 2.22 41.29
C TYR A 100 -20.61 3.23 42.39
N GLY A 101 -19.40 3.80 42.40
CA GLY A 101 -18.96 4.73 43.45
C GLY A 101 -18.50 4.03 44.71
#